data_AF-A0A7R8W5G0-F1
#
_entry.id   AF-A0A7R8W5G0-F1
#
_cell.length_a   1.000
_cell.length_b   1.000
_cell.length_c   1.000
_cell.angle_alpha   90.00
_cell.angle_beta   90.00
_cell.angle_gamma   90.00
#
_symmetry.space_group_name_H-M   'P 1'
#
loop_
_entity.id
_entity.type
_entity.pdbx_description
1 polymer ?
#
loop_
_entity_poly.entity_id
_entity_poly.type
_entity_poly.pdbx_seq_one_letter_code
_entity_poly.pdbx_strand_id
1 'polypeptide(L)'
;MIKTSDERRAAGQRCPHDAQPPVEPTLASYIIEKAKKEWADISMAYKGSGTWKSEIYYAPRSDKANGPTFQISDVELLEIILNEELMDLMGLNEKILRIYAYKEDIATEEFAKVGFYHMFVVLQTKDWWWSVEKTSEGITIQRSEFREYVRDRYRGKRRPHYKFLSKDSTRYKIQDVFEWLYDENELNKEFSFMTENCQHFTKRIFGHFAEKTLRI
;
A
#
# COMPACT_ATOMS: atom_id res chain seq x y z
N MET A 1 -1.81 60.26 -60.75
CA MET A 1 -1.48 58.88 -60.38
C MET A 1 -0.17 58.91 -59.58
N ILE A 2 -0.26 58.66 -58.27
CA ILE A 2 0.43 57.57 -57.51
C ILE A 2 1.96 57.80 -57.37
N LYS A 3 2.40 58.53 -56.32
CA LYS A 3 2.93 58.12 -54.98
C LYS A 3 4.47 57.98 -54.96
N THR A 4 5.23 58.95 -54.41
CA THR A 4 5.68 59.16 -52.99
C THR A 4 6.73 58.13 -52.52
N SER A 5 7.99 58.57 -52.38
CA SER A 5 8.75 58.88 -51.13
C SER A 5 9.41 57.65 -50.49
N ASP A 6 10.74 57.54 -50.48
CA ASP A 6 11.67 58.11 -49.47
C ASP A 6 11.22 57.80 -48.03
N GLU A 7 12.03 57.38 -47.07
CA GLU A 7 13.43 56.99 -46.95
C GLU A 7 13.56 56.36 -45.54
N ARG A 8 14.45 55.37 -45.41
CA ARG A 8 15.32 55.06 -44.25
C ARG A 8 14.75 54.86 -42.82
N ARG A 9 15.28 53.75 -42.26
CA ARG A 9 15.96 53.57 -40.95
C ARG A 9 15.21 52.85 -39.82
N ALA A 10 15.82 51.69 -39.50
CA ALA A 10 16.25 51.21 -38.18
C ALA A 10 15.25 50.48 -37.25
N ALA A 11 15.70 49.27 -36.88
CA ALA A 11 15.55 48.58 -35.61
C ALA A 11 14.13 48.25 -35.11
N GLY A 12 13.74 47.00 -35.36
CA GLY A 12 12.64 46.31 -34.68
C GLY A 12 12.96 44.84 -34.50
N GLN A 13 13.99 44.55 -33.71
CA GLN A 13 14.31 43.21 -33.23
C GLN A 13 13.17 42.80 -32.29
N ARG A 14 12.27 41.93 -32.75
CA ARG A 14 11.23 41.34 -31.88
C ARG A 14 11.91 40.34 -30.96
N CYS A 15 11.98 40.66 -29.67
CA CYS A 15 12.26 39.67 -28.63
C CYS A 15 11.17 38.59 -28.65
N PRO A 16 11.51 37.30 -28.66
CA PRO A 16 10.55 36.24 -28.42
C PRO A 16 10.34 36.09 -26.90
N HIS A 17 9.46 36.92 -26.35
CA HIS A 17 8.74 36.67 -25.09
C HIS A 17 7.30 36.41 -25.56
N ASP A 18 6.65 35.25 -25.40
CA ASP A 18 6.61 34.34 -24.27
C ASP A 18 6.33 32.90 -24.74
N ALA A 19 7.37 32.10 -24.98
CA ALA A 19 7.20 30.66 -24.80
C ALA A 19 7.28 30.44 -23.28
N GLN A 20 6.16 30.11 -22.64
CA GLN A 20 6.21 29.62 -21.26
C GLN A 20 7.24 28.49 -21.22
N PRO A 21 8.20 28.51 -20.27
CA PRO A 21 9.11 27.39 -20.12
C PRO A 21 8.27 26.13 -19.94
N PRO A 22 8.68 24.98 -20.50
CA PRO A 22 7.99 23.72 -20.25
C PRO A 22 7.84 23.59 -18.74
N VAL A 23 6.60 23.47 -18.27
CA VAL A 23 6.30 23.25 -16.85
C VAL A 23 7.05 21.98 -16.47
N GLU A 24 8.09 22.11 -15.65
CA GLU A 24 8.82 20.95 -15.17
C GLU A 24 7.80 20.01 -14.49
N PRO A 25 7.79 18.71 -14.83
CA PRO A 25 6.87 17.78 -14.20
C PRO A 25 7.14 17.79 -12.68
N THR A 26 6.10 18.05 -11.91
CA THR A 26 6.13 17.91 -10.45
C THR A 26 6.55 16.48 -10.08
N LEU A 27 7.17 16.30 -8.92
CA LEU A 27 7.51 14.97 -8.41
C LEU A 27 6.29 14.02 -8.39
N ALA A 28 5.09 14.56 -8.10
CA ALA A 28 3.83 13.83 -8.17
C ALA A 28 3.50 13.38 -9.60
N SER A 29 3.66 14.24 -10.62
CA SER A 29 3.44 13.84 -12.01
C SER A 29 4.51 12.86 -12.53
N TYR A 30 5.75 12.93 -12.04
CA TYR A 30 6.78 11.91 -12.30
C TYR A 30 6.44 10.57 -11.66
N ILE A 31 5.97 10.55 -10.40
CA ILE A 31 5.55 9.32 -9.70
C ILE A 31 4.28 8.75 -10.32
N ILE A 32 3.32 9.58 -10.76
CA ILE A 32 2.09 9.15 -11.44
C ILE A 32 2.40 8.64 -12.85
N GLU A 33 3.30 9.28 -13.60
CA GLU A 33 3.78 8.78 -14.91
C GLU A 33 4.58 7.50 -14.76
N LYS A 34 5.46 7.43 -13.76
CA LYS A 34 6.24 6.24 -13.41
C LYS A 34 5.31 5.11 -12.95
N ALA A 35 4.31 5.38 -12.12
CA ALA A 35 3.27 4.41 -11.75
C ALA A 35 2.46 3.97 -12.98
N LYS A 36 1.99 4.89 -13.83
CA LYS A 36 1.27 4.55 -15.08
C LYS A 36 2.11 3.72 -16.06
N LYS A 37 3.43 3.96 -16.12
CA LYS A 37 4.37 3.31 -17.04
C LYS A 37 4.94 1.99 -16.48
N GLU A 38 5.18 1.90 -15.17
CA GLU A 38 5.68 0.71 -14.47
C GLU A 38 4.55 -0.27 -14.10
N TRP A 39 3.30 0.18 -13.96
CA TRP A 39 2.13 -0.69 -13.75
C TRP A 39 1.78 -1.56 -14.98
N ALA A 40 2.44 -1.32 -16.13
CA ALA A 40 2.36 -2.17 -17.31
C ALA A 40 3.45 -3.25 -17.38
N ASP A 41 4.63 -3.05 -16.75
CA ASP A 41 5.84 -3.81 -17.11
C ASP A 41 6.58 -4.51 -15.94
N ILE A 42 6.16 -4.41 -14.68
CA ILE A 42 6.88 -5.07 -13.58
C ILE A 42 6.11 -6.31 -13.08
N SER A 43 6.30 -7.44 -13.77
CA SER A 43 6.09 -8.77 -13.20
C SER A 43 7.46 -9.39 -12.89
N MET A 44 7.95 -9.23 -11.65
CA MET A 44 9.09 -10.02 -11.20
C MET A 44 8.60 -11.10 -10.23
N ALA A 45 8.67 -12.36 -10.68
CA ALA A 45 8.27 -13.52 -9.90
C ALA A 45 9.13 -13.65 -8.63
N TYR A 46 8.50 -13.58 -7.46
CA TYR A 46 9.18 -13.64 -6.16
C TYR A 46 9.53 -15.06 -5.74
N LYS A 47 10.79 -15.27 -5.30
CA LYS A 47 11.26 -16.44 -4.55
C LYS A 47 11.79 -15.94 -3.19
N GLY A 48 11.05 -16.17 -2.12
CA GLY A 48 11.39 -15.69 -0.77
C GLY A 48 12.42 -16.57 -0.05
N SER A 49 13.44 -15.92 0.52
CA SER A 49 14.35 -16.44 1.56
C SER A 49 14.25 -15.49 2.74
N GLY A 50 13.64 -15.93 3.85
CA GLY A 50 13.09 -15.06 4.89
C GLY A 50 14.09 -14.32 5.76
N THR A 51 14.42 -13.08 5.38
CA THR A 51 15.09 -12.07 6.20
C THR A 51 14.21 -10.82 6.23
N TRP A 52 14.06 -10.18 7.40
CA TRP A 52 13.26 -8.96 7.56
C TRP A 52 13.85 -7.83 6.71
N LYS A 53 13.01 -7.15 5.92
CA LYS A 53 13.45 -6.10 5.00
C LYS A 53 12.99 -4.68 5.36
N SER A 54 12.25 -4.51 6.46
CA SER A 54 11.67 -3.21 6.84
C SER A 54 10.88 -2.54 5.70
N GLU A 55 10.11 -3.34 4.96
CA GLU A 55 9.36 -2.92 3.77
C GLU A 55 7.88 -3.32 3.88
N ILE A 56 7.02 -2.55 3.20
CA ILE A 56 5.66 -2.95 2.87
C ILE A 56 5.64 -3.60 1.48
N TYR A 57 4.98 -4.75 1.38
CA TYR A 57 4.66 -5.41 0.12
C TYR A 57 3.21 -5.11 -0.22
N TYR A 58 2.98 -4.24 -1.19
CA TYR A 58 1.66 -3.79 -1.59
C TYR A 58 1.17 -4.51 -2.85
N ALA A 59 0.06 -5.25 -2.75
CA ALA A 59 -0.58 -5.92 -3.88
C ALA A 59 -1.98 -5.35 -4.15
N PRO A 60 -2.12 -4.38 -5.08
CA PRO A 60 -3.36 -3.63 -5.29
C PRO A 60 -4.48 -4.44 -5.97
N ARG A 61 -4.17 -5.61 -6.55
CA ARG A 61 -5.09 -6.47 -7.30
C ARG A 61 -4.84 -7.96 -7.00
N SER A 62 -5.08 -8.36 -5.75
CA SER A 62 -4.90 -9.76 -5.33
C SER A 62 -5.88 -10.74 -5.98
N ASP A 63 -6.93 -10.23 -6.65
CA ASP A 63 -7.83 -10.99 -7.53
C ASP A 63 -7.16 -11.50 -8.82
N LYS A 64 -6.03 -10.90 -9.22
CA LYS A 64 -5.34 -11.24 -10.46
C LYS A 64 -4.25 -12.28 -10.18
N ALA A 65 -4.26 -13.37 -10.94
CA ALA A 65 -3.33 -14.50 -10.76
C ALA A 65 -1.84 -14.10 -10.84
N ASN A 66 -1.52 -13.02 -11.55
CA ASN A 66 -0.18 -12.43 -11.66
C ASN A 66 -0.22 -10.91 -11.43
N GLY A 67 -1.04 -10.45 -10.47
CA GLY A 67 -1.09 -9.03 -10.13
C GLY A 67 0.29 -8.51 -9.68
N PRO A 68 0.62 -7.24 -9.97
CA PRO A 68 1.87 -6.67 -9.51
C PRO A 68 1.90 -6.62 -7.98
N THR A 69 3.08 -6.80 -7.41
CA THR A 69 3.37 -6.54 -6.00
C THR A 69 4.49 -5.52 -5.94
N PHE A 70 4.26 -4.42 -5.23
CA PHE A 70 5.19 -3.31 -5.07
C PHE A 70 5.86 -3.41 -3.71
N GLN A 71 7.13 -3.01 -3.64
CA GLN A 71 7.83 -2.79 -2.38
C GLN A 71 7.76 -1.30 -2.08
N ILE A 72 7.42 -0.96 -0.84
CA ILE A 72 7.31 0.40 -0.34
C ILE A 72 8.21 0.46 0.90
N SER A 73 9.27 1.26 0.80
CA SER A 73 10.16 1.60 1.90
C SER A 73 9.51 2.57 2.89
N ASP A 74 10.17 2.81 4.02
CA ASP A 74 9.71 3.79 5.02
C ASP A 74 9.62 5.23 4.45
N VAL A 75 10.55 5.59 3.57
CA VAL A 75 10.55 6.90 2.89
C VAL A 75 9.37 7.00 1.92
N GLU A 76 9.14 5.97 1.10
CA GLU A 76 8.02 5.94 0.15
C GLU A 76 6.67 5.88 0.86
N LEU A 77 6.59 5.24 2.04
CA LEU A 77 5.40 5.25 2.88
C LEU A 77 5.05 6.69 3.31
N LEU A 78 6.04 7.45 3.77
CA LEU A 78 5.85 8.86 4.12
C LEU A 78 5.41 9.69 2.90
N GLU A 79 6.02 9.47 1.73
CA GLU A 79 5.61 10.15 0.49
C GLU A 79 4.15 9.86 0.12
N ILE A 80 3.69 8.62 0.30
CA ILE A 80 2.29 8.24 0.07
C ILE A 80 1.36 8.97 1.04
N ILE A 81 1.71 9.00 2.33
CA ILE A 81 0.90 9.65 3.38
C ILE A 81 0.78 11.15 3.13
N LEU A 82 1.85 11.80 2.67
CA LEU A 82 1.88 13.25 2.44
C LEU A 82 1.28 13.68 1.09
N ASN A 83 0.87 12.74 0.23
CA ASN A 83 0.42 13.03 -1.13
C ASN A 83 -1.04 12.60 -1.34
N GLU A 84 -1.95 13.58 -1.28
CA GLU A 84 -3.39 13.37 -1.47
C GLU A 84 -3.75 12.67 -2.79
N GLU A 85 -3.06 12.98 -3.90
CA GLU A 85 -3.32 12.35 -5.19
C GLU A 85 -2.97 10.85 -5.18
N LEU A 86 -1.88 10.48 -4.50
CA LEU A 86 -1.50 9.08 -4.35
C LEU A 86 -2.46 8.34 -3.42
N MET A 87 -2.90 8.98 -2.33
CA MET A 87 -3.91 8.43 -1.44
C MET A 87 -5.22 8.13 -2.18
N ASP A 88 -5.68 9.06 -3.02
CA ASP A 88 -6.87 8.87 -3.85
C ASP A 88 -6.67 7.76 -4.89
N LEU A 89 -5.54 7.76 -5.60
CA LEU A 89 -5.22 6.74 -6.60
C LEU A 89 -5.21 5.32 -6.01
N MET A 90 -4.68 5.19 -4.79
CA MET A 90 -4.61 3.92 -4.06
C MET A 90 -5.93 3.56 -3.36
N GLY A 91 -6.90 4.48 -3.27
CA GLY A 91 -8.16 4.26 -2.56
C GLY A 91 -8.02 4.30 -1.04
N LEU A 92 -7.01 5.01 -0.51
CA LEU A 92 -6.75 5.08 0.93
C LEU A 92 -7.79 5.95 1.66
N ASN A 93 -8.47 6.85 0.94
CA ASN A 93 -9.52 7.71 1.48
C ASN A 93 -10.83 6.97 1.84
N GLU A 94 -10.95 5.68 1.50
CA GLU A 94 -12.13 4.88 1.80
C GLU A 94 -12.30 4.63 3.31
N LYS A 95 -13.52 4.85 3.80
CA LYS A 95 -13.89 4.49 5.17
C LYS A 95 -13.87 2.98 5.34
N ILE A 96 -13.21 2.52 6.40
CA ILE A 96 -13.30 1.13 6.83
C ILE A 96 -14.64 0.95 7.53
N LEU A 97 -15.44 0.00 7.05
CA LEU A 97 -16.73 -0.36 7.63
C LEU A 97 -16.57 -1.36 8.76
N ARG A 98 -15.66 -2.34 8.57
CA ARG A 98 -15.40 -3.42 9.52
C ARG A 98 -13.96 -3.88 9.47
N ILE A 99 -13.44 -4.25 10.64
CA ILE A 99 -12.17 -4.95 10.80
C ILE A 99 -12.43 -6.38 11.29
N TYR A 100 -11.64 -7.32 10.82
CA TYR A 100 -11.73 -8.74 11.16
C TYR A 100 -10.34 -9.27 11.49
N ALA A 101 -10.19 -10.03 12.58
CA ALA A 101 -8.99 -10.78 12.90
C ALA A 101 -9.16 -12.25 12.53
N TYR A 102 -8.12 -12.83 11.94
CA TYR A 102 -8.04 -14.25 11.61
C TYR A 102 -6.77 -14.87 12.17
N LYS A 103 -6.80 -16.18 12.37
CA LYS A 103 -5.60 -17.01 12.49
C LYS A 103 -5.51 -17.98 11.33
N GLU A 104 -4.30 -18.26 10.89
CA GLU A 104 -3.94 -19.31 9.94
C GLU A 104 -3.03 -20.32 10.63
N ASP A 105 -3.38 -21.60 10.51
CA ASP A 105 -2.55 -22.67 11.06
C ASP A 105 -1.32 -22.85 10.14
N ILE A 106 -0.10 -22.82 10.70
CA ILE A 106 1.12 -22.99 9.90
C ILE A 106 1.24 -24.47 9.51
N ALA A 107 1.36 -24.72 8.21
CA ALA A 107 1.16 -26.05 7.61
C ALA A 107 2.24 -27.11 7.93
N THR A 108 3.33 -26.78 8.63
CA THR A 108 4.33 -27.80 8.97
C THR A 108 4.07 -28.38 10.36
N GLU A 109 4.13 -29.71 10.46
CA GLU A 109 3.88 -30.45 11.71
C GLU A 109 4.78 -29.99 12.86
N GLU A 110 5.98 -29.50 12.55
CA GLU A 110 6.95 -28.98 13.51
C GLU A 110 6.43 -27.70 14.19
N PHE A 111 5.89 -26.74 13.44
CA PHE A 111 5.32 -25.51 13.99
C PHE A 111 3.94 -25.73 14.63
N ALA A 112 3.18 -26.70 14.13
CA ALA A 112 1.92 -27.11 14.75
C ALA A 112 2.12 -27.67 16.17
N LYS A 113 3.19 -28.44 16.41
CA LYS A 113 3.54 -29.02 17.72
C LYS A 113 3.90 -27.98 18.79
N VAL A 114 4.40 -26.82 18.39
CA VAL A 114 4.73 -25.69 19.29
C VAL A 114 3.64 -24.60 19.31
N GLY A 115 2.46 -24.87 18.74
CA GLY A 115 1.33 -23.94 18.79
C GLY A 115 1.54 -22.65 18.00
N PHE A 116 2.43 -22.64 17.01
CA PHE A 116 2.66 -21.48 16.16
C PHE A 116 1.57 -21.36 15.10
N TYR A 117 0.88 -20.23 15.11
CA TYR A 117 -0.10 -19.83 14.10
C TYR A 117 0.21 -18.41 13.62
N HIS A 118 -0.12 -18.16 12.36
CA HIS A 118 -0.04 -16.84 11.77
C HIS A 118 -1.33 -16.06 12.06
N MET A 119 -1.23 -14.76 12.28
CA MET A 119 -2.39 -13.89 12.46
C MET A 119 -2.34 -12.74 11.48
N PHE A 120 -3.51 -12.32 11.02
CA PHE A 120 -3.67 -11.20 10.12
C PHE A 120 -5.02 -10.52 10.32
N VAL A 121 -5.13 -9.27 9.85
CA VAL A 121 -6.41 -8.56 9.79
C VAL A 121 -6.92 -8.46 8.36
N VAL A 122 -8.24 -8.42 8.23
CA VAL A 122 -8.94 -8.06 7.01
C VAL A 122 -9.79 -6.83 7.30
N LEU A 123 -9.75 -5.85 6.41
CA LEU A 123 -10.52 -4.62 6.47
C LEU A 123 -11.55 -4.64 5.33
N GLN A 124 -12.78 -4.26 5.64
CA GLN A 124 -13.84 -4.11 4.67
C GLN A 124 -14.12 -2.62 4.48
N THR A 125 -14.04 -2.14 3.25
CA THR A 125 -14.55 -0.81 2.86
C THR A 125 -15.85 -0.99 2.08
N LYS A 126 -16.34 0.07 1.43
CA LYS A 126 -17.55 0.02 0.61
C LYS A 126 -17.35 -0.89 -0.60
N ASP A 127 -16.25 -0.69 -1.33
CA ASP A 127 -16.02 -1.30 -2.65
C ASP A 127 -14.85 -2.30 -2.62
N TRP A 128 -14.06 -2.32 -1.54
CA TRP A 128 -12.85 -3.13 -1.44
C TRP A 128 -12.77 -3.92 -0.13
N TRP A 129 -11.97 -4.97 -0.21
CA TRP A 129 -11.45 -5.72 0.92
C TRP A 129 -9.94 -5.59 0.92
N TRP A 130 -9.38 -5.45 2.11
CA TRP A 130 -7.93 -5.33 2.33
C TRP A 130 -7.50 -6.38 3.33
N SER A 131 -6.26 -6.88 3.24
CA SER A 131 -5.62 -7.56 4.35
C SER A 131 -4.29 -6.92 4.69
N VAL A 132 -3.97 -6.91 5.97
CA VAL A 132 -2.71 -6.39 6.51
C VAL A 132 -2.12 -7.45 7.43
N GLU A 133 -0.88 -7.85 7.16
CA GLU A 133 -0.22 -8.91 7.91
C GLU A 133 1.30 -8.74 7.95
N LYS A 134 1.90 -9.05 9.08
CA LYS A 134 3.35 -9.02 9.28
C LYS A 134 3.91 -10.43 9.17
N THR A 135 5.00 -10.59 8.42
CA THR A 135 5.72 -11.87 8.27
C THR A 135 7.20 -11.68 8.57
N SER A 136 8.02 -12.73 8.47
CA SER A 136 9.47 -12.60 8.62
C SER A 136 10.12 -11.73 7.53
N GLU A 137 9.44 -11.45 6.41
CA GLU A 137 10.00 -10.67 5.30
C GLU A 137 9.66 -9.17 5.38
N GLY A 138 8.61 -8.81 6.11
CA GLY A 138 8.03 -7.47 6.13
C GLY A 138 6.53 -7.47 6.36
N ILE A 139 5.88 -6.33 6.12
CA ILE A 139 4.43 -6.17 6.22
C ILE A 139 3.83 -6.31 4.81
N THR A 140 2.78 -7.10 4.66
CA THR A 140 2.04 -7.20 3.40
C THR A 140 0.70 -6.51 3.54
N ILE A 141 0.40 -5.66 2.56
CA ILE A 141 -0.91 -5.04 2.38
C ILE A 141 -1.42 -5.46 1.01
N GLN A 142 -2.59 -6.07 0.95
CA GLN A 142 -3.17 -6.48 -0.33
C GLN A 142 -4.65 -6.13 -0.36
N ARG A 143 -5.17 -5.78 -1.54
CA ARG A 143 -6.58 -5.47 -1.71
C ARG A 143 -7.22 -6.23 -2.88
N SER A 144 -8.54 -6.36 -2.82
CA SER A 144 -9.39 -6.93 -3.86
C SER A 144 -10.83 -6.46 -3.68
N GLU A 145 -11.59 -6.41 -4.77
CA GLU A 145 -13.05 -6.26 -4.73
C GLU A 145 -13.72 -7.48 -4.04
N PHE A 146 -13.00 -8.60 -3.93
CA PHE A 146 -13.50 -9.88 -3.44
C PHE A 146 -12.80 -10.32 -2.15
N ARG A 147 -13.58 -10.55 -1.08
CA ARG A 147 -13.09 -10.91 0.26
C ARG A 147 -12.18 -12.13 0.25
N GLU A 148 -12.53 -13.16 -0.51
CA GLU A 148 -11.80 -14.43 -0.55
C GLU A 148 -10.37 -14.27 -1.07
N TYR A 149 -10.07 -13.25 -1.87
CA TYR A 149 -8.72 -13.05 -2.39
C TYR A 149 -7.79 -12.40 -1.37
N VAL A 150 -8.32 -11.67 -0.39
CA VAL A 150 -7.50 -11.14 0.72
C VAL A 150 -7.55 -12.03 1.95
N ARG A 151 -8.65 -12.76 2.17
CA ARG A 151 -8.84 -13.68 3.31
C ARG A 151 -8.21 -15.05 3.06
N ASP A 152 -8.38 -15.63 1.88
CA ASP A 152 -7.99 -17.02 1.60
C ASP A 152 -6.67 -17.11 0.87
N ARG A 153 -6.02 -15.98 0.56
CA ARG A 153 -4.74 -15.96 -0.13
C ARG A 153 -3.77 -14.97 0.49
N TYR A 154 -2.51 -15.35 0.54
CA TYR A 154 -1.39 -14.50 0.89
C TYR A 154 -0.48 -14.36 -0.33
N ARG A 155 -0.33 -13.14 -0.88
CA ARG A 155 0.49 -12.87 -2.09
C ARG A 155 0.20 -13.87 -3.23
N GLY A 156 -1.09 -14.07 -3.51
CA GLY A 156 -1.59 -14.98 -4.54
C GLY A 156 -1.60 -16.47 -4.17
N LYS A 157 -0.92 -16.90 -3.11
CA LYS A 157 -0.90 -18.30 -2.66
C LYS A 157 -2.08 -18.58 -1.74
N ARG A 158 -2.80 -19.69 -1.95
CA ARG A 158 -3.93 -20.09 -1.10
C ARG A 158 -3.45 -20.40 0.32
N ARG A 159 -4.15 -19.86 1.32
CA ARG A 159 -4.06 -20.25 2.73
C ARG A 159 -4.76 -21.60 2.91
N PRO A 160 -4.07 -22.65 3.36
CA PRO A 160 -4.66 -23.98 3.49
C PRO A 160 -5.76 -24.01 4.57
N HIS A 161 -5.53 -23.38 5.73
CA HIS A 161 -6.48 -23.36 6.84
C HIS A 161 -6.45 -22.03 7.59
N TYR A 162 -7.60 -21.37 7.70
CA TYR A 162 -7.77 -20.19 8.54
C TYR A 162 -9.02 -20.31 9.41
N LYS A 163 -9.02 -19.59 10.54
CA LYS A 163 -10.13 -19.50 11.48
C LYS A 163 -10.39 -18.04 11.80
N PHE A 164 -11.66 -17.67 11.78
CA PHE A 164 -12.12 -16.37 12.25
C PHE A 164 -11.91 -16.25 13.75
N LEU A 165 -11.39 -15.12 14.22
CA LEU A 165 -11.18 -14.85 15.64
C LEU A 165 -12.17 -13.81 16.15
N SER A 166 -12.22 -12.65 15.49
CA SER A 166 -13.06 -11.53 15.93
C SER A 166 -13.35 -10.55 14.81
N LYS A 167 -14.37 -9.72 15.01
CA LYS A 167 -14.74 -8.60 14.13
C LYS A 167 -15.20 -7.42 14.96
N ASP A 168 -15.03 -6.23 14.40
CA ASP A 168 -15.62 -5.03 14.97
C ASP A 168 -15.95 -3.98 13.89
N SER A 169 -16.72 -2.97 14.28
CA SER A 169 -16.82 -1.72 13.54
C SER A 169 -15.60 -0.83 13.79
N THR A 170 -15.46 0.16 12.94
CA THR A 170 -14.37 1.12 13.01
C THR A 170 -14.82 2.48 12.48
N ARG A 171 -14.19 3.54 12.98
CA ARG A 171 -14.40 4.92 12.56
C ARG A 171 -13.37 5.42 11.55
N TYR A 172 -12.35 4.62 11.29
CA TYR A 172 -11.15 4.99 10.56
C TYR A 172 -11.29 4.75 9.04
N LYS A 173 -10.38 5.35 8.28
CA LYS A 173 -10.14 5.14 6.85
C LYS A 173 -8.91 4.23 6.63
N ILE A 174 -8.69 3.81 5.40
CA ILE A 174 -7.50 3.04 5.04
C ILE A 174 -6.21 3.87 5.19
N GLN A 175 -6.23 5.18 4.91
CA GLN A 175 -5.08 6.08 5.11
C GLN A 175 -4.57 6.01 6.56
N ASP A 176 -5.49 5.94 7.54
CA ASP A 176 -5.16 5.93 8.95
C ASP A 176 -4.35 4.67 9.30
N VAL A 177 -4.50 3.58 8.54
CA VAL A 177 -3.67 2.37 8.68
C VAL A 177 -2.25 2.61 8.20
N PHE A 178 -2.07 3.32 7.09
CA PHE A 178 -0.74 3.66 6.55
C PHE A 178 -0.02 4.65 7.48
N GLU A 179 -0.73 5.69 7.94
CA GLU A 179 -0.25 6.63 8.96
C GLU A 179 0.15 5.89 10.23
N TRP A 180 -0.69 4.99 10.75
CA TRP A 180 -0.39 4.21 11.94
C TRP A 180 0.85 3.32 11.78
N LEU A 181 1.04 2.69 10.61
CA LEU A 181 2.24 1.89 10.35
C LEU A 181 3.53 2.72 10.42
N TYR A 182 3.47 3.96 9.93
CA TYR A 182 4.56 4.92 10.00
C TYR A 182 4.78 5.44 11.42
N ASP A 183 3.74 5.98 12.05
CA ASP A 183 3.79 6.63 13.37
C ASP A 183 4.20 5.65 14.48
N GLU A 184 3.71 4.42 14.44
CA GLU A 184 4.11 3.36 15.38
C GLU A 184 5.42 2.69 15.00
N ASN A 185 6.07 3.11 13.91
CA ASN A 185 7.36 2.59 13.46
C ASN A 185 7.33 1.07 13.21
N GLU A 186 6.23 0.53 12.66
CA GLU A 186 6.00 -0.92 12.52
C GLU A 186 6.96 -1.59 11.52
N LEU A 187 7.49 -0.84 10.55
CA LEU A 187 8.49 -1.30 9.58
C LEU A 187 9.86 -1.54 10.24
N ASN A 188 10.18 -0.84 11.32
CA ASN A 188 11.47 -0.99 12.02
C ASN A 188 11.39 -1.87 13.26
N LYS A 189 10.20 -2.38 13.61
CA LYS A 189 10.04 -3.45 14.61
C LYS A 189 10.45 -4.79 13.99
N GLU A 190 11.72 -5.13 14.05
CA GLU A 190 12.26 -6.36 13.46
C GLU A 190 11.46 -7.59 13.93
N PHE A 191 11.21 -8.52 13.01
CA PHE A 191 10.49 -9.74 13.33
C PHE A 191 11.26 -10.57 14.36
N SER A 192 10.69 -10.70 15.55
CA SER A 192 11.15 -11.63 16.59
C SER A 192 10.07 -12.67 16.82
N PHE A 193 10.44 -13.96 16.71
CA PHE A 193 9.52 -15.07 16.96
C PHE A 193 8.82 -15.00 18.32
N MET A 194 9.47 -14.41 19.34
CA MET A 194 8.93 -14.36 20.70
C MET A 194 8.28 -13.04 21.11
N THR A 195 8.59 -11.91 20.46
CA THR A 195 8.17 -10.58 20.96
C THR A 195 7.56 -9.65 19.90
N GLU A 196 7.95 -9.77 18.63
CA GLU A 196 7.53 -8.87 17.55
C GLU A 196 7.11 -9.67 16.31
N ASN A 197 6.23 -10.65 16.54
CA ASN A 197 5.70 -11.52 15.49
C ASN A 197 4.32 -11.06 14.98
N CYS A 198 3.74 -11.84 14.07
CA CYS A 198 2.43 -11.59 13.47
C CYS A 198 1.27 -11.52 14.47
N GLN A 199 1.35 -12.20 15.61
CA GLN A 199 0.31 -12.18 16.64
C GLN A 199 0.33 -10.85 17.38
N HIS A 200 1.51 -10.38 17.79
CA HIS A 200 1.67 -9.08 18.45
C HIS A 200 1.23 -7.95 17.52
N PHE A 201 1.69 -7.97 16.26
CA PHE A 201 1.25 -7.03 15.24
C PHE A 201 -0.27 -7.02 15.06
N THR A 202 -0.89 -8.20 14.88
CA THR A 202 -2.34 -8.32 14.68
C THR A 202 -3.13 -7.81 15.88
N LYS A 203 -2.66 -8.07 17.11
CA LYS A 203 -3.29 -7.54 18.33
C LYS A 203 -3.21 -6.02 18.39
N ARG A 204 -2.06 -5.42 18.03
CA ARG A 204 -1.87 -3.96 18.03
C ARG A 204 -2.77 -3.28 16.99
N ILE A 205 -2.72 -3.71 15.73
CA ILE A 205 -3.53 -3.10 14.67
C ILE A 205 -5.03 -3.30 14.95
N PHE A 206 -5.46 -4.50 15.35
CA PHE A 206 -6.86 -4.72 15.69
C PHE A 206 -7.30 -3.88 16.88
N GLY A 207 -6.49 -3.82 17.95
CA GLY A 207 -6.78 -3.04 19.15
C GLY A 207 -6.84 -1.53 18.91
N HIS A 208 -6.04 -1.02 17.97
CA HIS A 208 -6.04 0.40 17.59
C HIS A 208 -7.29 0.78 16.78
N PHE A 209 -7.69 -0.07 15.83
CA PHE A 209 -8.74 0.26 14.86
C PHE A 209 -10.14 -0.22 15.23
N ALA A 210 -10.29 -1.16 16.17
CA ALA A 210 -11.59 -1.65 16.64
C ALA A 210 -12.27 -0.62 17.57
N GLU A 211 -13.56 -0.35 17.36
CA GLU A 211 -14.33 0.57 18.20
C GLU A 211 -14.55 0.06 19.62
N LYS A 212 -14.72 -1.25 19.79
CA LYS A 212 -14.86 -1.92 21.08
C LYS A 212 -13.61 -2.76 21.29
N THR A 213 -12.68 -2.22 22.07
CA THR A 213 -11.44 -2.92 22.43
C THR A 213 -11.73 -4.36 22.84
N LEU A 214 -11.21 -5.33 22.08
CA LEU A 214 -11.24 -6.73 22.46
C LEU A 214 -10.39 -6.92 23.72
N ARG A 215 -10.98 -7.54 24.75
CA ARG A 215 -10.21 -8.36 25.70
C ARG A 215 -9.99 -9.72 25.03
N ILE A 216 -8.81 -9.93 24.46
CA ILE A 216 -8.35 -11.22 23.89
C ILE A 216 -7.48 -11.93 24.91
#